data_AF-A0A7J8HG35-F1
#
_entry.id   AF-A0A7J8HG35-F1
#
_cell.length_a   1.000
_cell.length_b   1.000
_cell.length_c   1.000
_cell.angle_alpha   90.00
_cell.angle_beta   90.00
_cell.angle_gamma   90.00
#
_symmetry.space_group_name_H-M   'P 1'
#
loop_
_entity.id
_entity.type
_entity.pdbx_description
1 polymer ?
#
loop_
_entity_poly.entity_id
_entity_poly.type
_entity_poly.pdbx_seq_one_letter_code
_entity_poly.pdbx_strand_id
1 'polypeptide(L)'
;MERGGGGVRTSGPLTLKEVEELEQLTQQLMQDMEHPQRQTVAVSESCGRCQQPLARTQPAVRALGQLFHITCFTCHQCEQQLQGQQFYSLEGAPYCEGCYTDTLEKCNTCGQPITDRMLRATGKAYHPQCFTCVVCACPLEGTSFIVDQANRPHCVPDYHKQYAPRCCVCAEPIMPEPGREETVRVVALDKNFHMKCYRCEDCGKALSIEADDNGCFPLDGHVLCRKCHTARAQT
;
A
#
# COMPACT_ATOMS: atom_id res chain seq x y z
N MET A 1 15.67 17.91 -57.46
CA MET A 1 14.32 17.50 -57.01
C MET A 1 14.29 17.83 -55.52
N GLU A 2 13.49 18.73 -54.95
CA GLU A 2 12.24 19.39 -55.33
C GLU A 2 12.19 20.85 -54.79
N ARG A 3 11.19 21.63 -55.24
CA ARG A 3 10.92 23.05 -54.91
C ARG A 3 9.80 23.20 -53.88
N GLY A 4 9.78 24.34 -53.18
CA GLY A 4 8.58 24.99 -52.61
C GLY A 4 8.99 26.04 -51.56
N GLY A 5 8.61 27.32 -51.56
CA GLY A 5 7.53 28.04 -52.24
C GLY A 5 6.73 28.86 -51.22
N GLY A 6 7.34 29.88 -50.59
CA GLY A 6 6.69 30.74 -49.58
C GLY A 6 6.12 32.02 -50.19
N GLY A 7 4.78 32.14 -50.23
CA GLY A 7 4.06 33.33 -50.69
C GLY A 7 3.80 34.33 -49.55
N VAL A 8 4.29 35.55 -49.74
CA VAL A 8 4.00 36.74 -48.92
C VAL A 8 2.64 37.32 -49.36
N ARG A 9 1.70 37.51 -48.43
CA ARG A 9 0.43 38.23 -48.68
C ARG A 9 0.62 39.71 -48.40
N THR A 10 0.48 40.55 -49.42
CA THR A 10 0.49 42.01 -49.34
C THR A 10 -0.93 42.53 -49.05
N SER A 11 -1.11 43.34 -48.00
CA SER A 11 -2.39 43.96 -47.65
C SER A 11 -2.68 45.16 -48.55
N GLY A 12 -3.83 45.16 -49.24
CA GLY A 12 -4.32 46.30 -50.03
C GLY A 12 -4.99 47.38 -49.18
N PRO A 13 -5.30 48.56 -49.75
CA PRO A 13 -5.98 49.65 -49.04
C PRO A 13 -7.41 49.26 -48.66
N LEU A 14 -7.82 49.61 -47.43
CA LEU A 14 -9.15 49.34 -46.88
C LEU A 14 -10.23 50.10 -47.65
N THR A 15 -11.39 49.48 -47.82
CA THR A 15 -12.57 50.09 -48.44
C THR A 15 -13.26 51.08 -47.48
N LEU A 16 -13.99 52.06 -48.01
CA LEU A 16 -14.67 53.08 -47.19
C LEU A 16 -15.63 52.50 -46.13
N LYS A 17 -16.26 51.35 -46.42
CA LYS A 17 -17.13 50.65 -45.47
C LYS A 17 -16.35 50.02 -44.32
N GLU A 18 -15.19 49.43 -44.62
CA GLU A 18 -14.32 48.85 -43.58
C GLU A 18 -13.76 49.93 -42.66
N VAL A 19 -13.48 51.13 -43.19
CA VAL A 19 -13.04 52.28 -42.39
C VAL A 19 -14.16 52.75 -41.46
N GLU A 20 -15.39 52.86 -41.95
CA GLU A 20 -16.55 53.29 -41.15
C GLU A 20 -16.92 52.25 -40.07
N GLU A 21 -16.80 50.95 -40.37
CA GLU A 21 -16.95 49.87 -39.39
C GLU A 21 -15.85 49.91 -38.32
N LEU A 22 -14.59 50.16 -38.71
CA LEU A 22 -13.51 50.33 -37.74
C LEU A 22 -13.74 51.54 -36.85
N GLU A 23 -14.18 52.67 -37.40
CA GLU A 23 -14.50 53.88 -36.65
C GLU A 23 -15.64 53.65 -35.65
N GLN A 24 -16.71 52.95 -36.05
CA GLN A 24 -17.78 52.54 -35.14
C GLN A 24 -17.28 51.62 -34.03
N LEU A 25 -16.45 50.63 -34.35
CA LEU A 25 -15.87 49.72 -33.36
C LEU A 25 -14.96 50.47 -32.37
N THR A 26 -14.13 51.40 -32.85
CA THR A 26 -13.32 52.23 -31.94
C THR A 26 -14.16 53.17 -31.09
N GLN A 27 -15.24 53.75 -31.61
CA GLN A 27 -16.15 54.58 -30.82
C GLN A 27 -16.91 53.78 -29.76
N GLN A 28 -17.33 52.56 -30.09
CA GLN A 28 -17.94 51.64 -29.13
C GLN A 28 -16.96 51.26 -28.01
N LEU A 29 -15.71 50.95 -28.36
CA LEU A 29 -14.67 50.61 -27.38
C LEU A 29 -14.31 51.79 -26.46
N MET A 30 -14.26 53.01 -26.98
CA MET A 30 -14.04 54.21 -26.18
C MET A 30 -15.22 54.47 -25.22
N GLN A 31 -16.46 54.28 -25.67
CA GLN A 31 -17.65 54.40 -24.82
C GLN A 31 -17.69 53.34 -23.70
N ASP A 32 -17.29 52.09 -23.98
CA ASP A 32 -17.23 51.01 -23.00
C ASP A 32 -16.09 51.21 -21.97
N MET A 33 -15.01 51.91 -22.34
CA MET A 33 -13.95 52.32 -21.41
C MET A 33 -14.33 53.53 -20.53
N GLU A 34 -15.14 54.46 -21.05
CA GLU A 34 -15.67 55.59 -20.29
C GLU A 34 -16.83 55.20 -19.36
N HIS A 35 -17.56 54.13 -19.70
CA HIS A 35 -18.61 53.53 -18.88
C HIS A 35 -18.23 52.10 -18.53
N PRO A 36 -17.30 51.88 -17.56
CA PRO A 36 -17.07 50.54 -17.06
C PRO A 36 -18.41 50.02 -16.56
N GLN A 37 -18.97 49.04 -17.26
CA GLN A 37 -20.06 48.22 -16.75
C GLN A 37 -19.49 47.51 -15.51
N ARG A 38 -19.49 48.22 -14.38
CA ARG A 38 -19.50 47.60 -13.08
C ARG A 38 -20.80 46.80 -13.07
N GLN A 39 -20.71 45.55 -13.49
CA GLN A 39 -21.58 44.52 -12.95
C GLN A 39 -21.36 44.55 -11.44
N THR A 40 -22.08 45.44 -10.75
CA THR A 40 -22.28 45.38 -9.32
C THR A 40 -23.24 44.24 -9.05
N VAL A 41 -22.83 43.02 -9.37
CA VAL A 41 -23.33 41.87 -8.63
C VAL A 41 -22.66 42.02 -7.29
N ALA A 42 -23.39 42.56 -6.31
CA ALA A 42 -22.98 42.48 -4.93
C ALA A 42 -23.03 40.99 -4.54
N VAL A 43 -22.02 40.23 -4.93
CA VAL A 43 -21.75 38.92 -4.33
C VAL A 43 -21.34 39.24 -2.90
N SER A 44 -22.32 39.27 -2.00
CA SER A 44 -22.07 39.30 -0.57
C SER A 44 -21.43 37.96 -0.23
N GLU A 45 -20.11 37.91 -0.21
CA GLU A 45 -19.36 36.75 0.20
C GLU A 45 -19.66 36.48 1.68
N SER A 46 -20.35 35.38 1.97
CA SER A 46 -20.71 34.98 3.33
C SER A 46 -19.64 34.08 3.94
N CYS A 47 -19.51 34.11 5.27
CA CYS A 47 -18.60 33.25 5.98
C CYS A 47 -19.09 31.79 5.96
N GLY A 48 -18.27 30.85 5.49
CA GLY A 48 -18.63 29.43 5.40
C GLY A 48 -18.96 28.75 6.73
N ARG A 49 -18.57 29.35 7.86
CA ARG A 49 -18.90 28.84 9.21
C ARG A 49 -20.12 29.51 9.84
N CYS A 50 -20.08 30.83 10.02
CA CYS A 50 -21.16 31.56 10.73
C CYS A 50 -22.26 32.09 9.80
N GLN A 51 -22.11 31.93 8.48
CA GLN A 51 -23.03 32.37 7.43
C GLN A 51 -23.33 33.88 7.41
N GLN A 52 -22.59 34.68 8.20
CA GLN A 52 -22.69 36.13 8.20
C GLN A 52 -21.92 36.74 7.03
N PRO A 53 -22.36 37.89 6.49
CA PRO A 53 -21.68 38.57 5.39
C PRO A 53 -20.29 39.07 5.82
N LEU A 54 -19.29 38.89 4.97
CA LEU A 54 -17.96 39.45 5.15
C LEU A 54 -17.92 40.87 4.60
N ALA A 55 -17.49 41.84 5.41
CA ALA A 55 -17.29 43.20 4.94
C ALA A 55 -16.11 43.26 3.96
N ARG A 56 -16.23 44.04 2.87
CA ARG A 56 -15.19 44.16 1.83
C ARG A 56 -13.83 44.66 2.36
N THR A 57 -13.81 45.31 3.51
CA THR A 57 -12.60 45.86 4.16
C THR A 57 -12.05 44.98 5.28
N GLN A 58 -12.77 43.92 5.67
CA GLN A 58 -12.35 43.04 6.76
C GLN A 58 -11.43 41.94 6.24
N PRO A 59 -10.30 41.66 6.90
CA PRO A 59 -9.43 40.56 6.50
C PRO A 59 -10.15 39.21 6.69
N ALA A 60 -10.11 38.39 5.63
CA ALA A 60 -10.78 37.10 5.55
C ALA A 60 -9.82 36.03 5.02
N VAL A 61 -10.08 34.77 5.38
CA VAL A 61 -9.31 33.62 4.91
C VAL A 61 -10.12 32.90 3.85
N ARG A 62 -9.52 32.67 2.68
CA ARG A 62 -10.11 31.83 1.63
C ARG A 62 -9.56 30.41 1.73
N ALA A 63 -10.42 29.46 2.06
CA ALA A 63 -10.06 28.05 2.24
C ALA A 63 -11.24 27.17 1.80
N LEU A 64 -10.97 25.95 1.30
CA LEU A 64 -12.02 24.99 0.92
C LEU A 64 -13.07 25.55 -0.07
N GLY A 65 -12.68 26.50 -0.92
CA GLY A 65 -13.59 27.18 -1.84
C GLY A 65 -14.57 28.18 -1.20
N GLN A 66 -14.43 28.45 0.10
CA GLN A 66 -15.27 29.38 0.86
C GLN A 66 -14.41 30.48 1.52
N LEU A 67 -15.07 31.54 1.96
CA LEU A 67 -14.45 32.59 2.75
C LEU A 67 -14.84 32.46 4.20
N PHE A 68 -13.91 32.78 5.09
CA PHE A 68 -14.11 32.72 6.53
C PHE A 68 -13.62 33.99 7.19
N HIS A 69 -14.31 34.43 8.25
CA HIS A 69 -13.69 35.35 9.19
C HIS A 69 -12.43 34.68 9.75
N ILE A 70 -11.39 35.48 9.99
CA ILE A 70 -10.15 35.04 10.66
C ILE A 70 -10.45 34.24 11.94
N THR A 71 -11.42 34.70 12.74
CA THR A 71 -11.83 34.06 13.99
C THR A 71 -12.71 32.83 13.78
N CYS A 72 -13.36 32.71 12.63
CA CYS A 72 -14.20 31.56 12.28
C CYS A 72 -13.41 30.44 11.61
N PHE A 73 -12.22 30.72 11.09
CA PHE A 73 -11.35 29.71 10.51
C PHE A 73 -10.61 28.94 11.62
N THR A 74 -11.31 28.00 12.23
CA THR A 74 -10.81 27.15 13.31
C THR A 74 -11.14 25.68 13.06
N CYS A 75 -10.39 24.77 13.68
CA CYS A 75 -10.58 23.33 13.55
C CYS A 75 -12.00 22.93 13.95
N HIS A 76 -12.64 22.08 13.14
CA HIS A 76 -13.98 21.59 13.43
C HIS A 76 -14.07 20.78 14.73
N GLN A 77 -13.00 20.06 15.09
CA GLN A 77 -12.98 19.16 16.26
C GLN A 77 -12.57 19.82 17.57
N CYS A 78 -11.52 20.66 17.56
CA CYS A 78 -10.93 21.24 18.77
C CYS A 78 -11.06 22.77 18.85
N GLU A 79 -11.68 23.39 17.85
CA GLU A 79 -11.91 24.83 17.73
C GLU A 79 -10.64 25.71 17.71
N GLN A 80 -9.44 25.11 17.61
CA GLN A 80 -8.19 25.86 17.50
C GLN A 80 -8.11 26.67 16.21
N GLN A 81 -7.69 27.93 16.32
CA GLN A 81 -7.52 28.83 15.18
C GLN A 81 -6.47 28.30 14.20
N LEU A 82 -6.83 28.21 12.92
CA LEU A 82 -6.00 27.60 11.87
C LEU A 82 -5.24 28.63 11.02
N GLN A 83 -5.43 29.92 11.28
CA GLN A 83 -4.74 30.96 10.52
C GLN A 83 -3.22 30.83 10.69
N GLY A 84 -2.51 30.71 9.57
CA GLY A 84 -1.05 30.57 9.55
C GLY A 84 -0.54 29.19 9.99
N GLN A 85 -1.43 28.23 10.25
CA GLN A 85 -1.10 26.84 10.55
C GLN A 85 -1.41 25.94 9.33
N GLN A 86 -0.78 24.76 9.29
CA GLN A 86 -1.20 23.72 8.35
C GLN A 86 -2.57 23.19 8.76
N PHE A 87 -3.43 22.96 7.77
CA PHE A 87 -4.77 22.41 7.97
C PHE A 87 -5.11 21.42 6.87
N TYR A 88 -6.06 20.54 7.17
CA TYR A 88 -6.51 19.48 6.27
C TYR A 88 -8.03 19.56 6.09
N SER A 89 -8.52 19.08 4.94
CA SER A 89 -9.94 19.04 4.62
C SER A 89 -10.48 17.62 4.77
N LEU A 90 -11.44 17.43 5.68
CA LEU A 90 -12.21 16.19 5.80
C LEU A 90 -13.68 16.53 5.62
N GLU A 91 -14.33 15.92 4.63
CA GLU A 91 -15.76 16.11 4.33
C GLU A 91 -16.17 17.59 4.17
N GLY A 92 -15.26 18.43 3.64
CA GLY A 92 -15.49 19.86 3.45
C GLY A 92 -15.33 20.73 4.71
N ALA A 93 -14.92 20.15 5.84
CA ALA A 93 -14.61 20.88 7.07
C ALA A 93 -13.10 20.97 7.31
N PRO A 94 -12.61 22.09 7.91
CA PRO A 94 -11.19 22.26 8.19
C PRO A 94 -10.78 21.61 9.53
N TYR A 95 -9.69 20.84 9.52
CA TYR A 95 -9.10 20.19 10.68
C TYR A 95 -7.65 20.63 10.90
N CYS A 96 -7.22 20.76 12.15
CA CYS A 96 -5.79 20.93 12.46
C CYS A 96 -5.03 19.62 12.21
N GLU A 97 -3.71 19.69 12.09
CA GLU A 97 -2.85 18.52 11.87
C GLU A 97 -3.06 17.42 12.92
N GLY A 98 -3.16 17.77 14.21
CA GLY A 98 -3.38 16.80 15.27
C GLY A 98 -4.70 16.06 15.14
N CYS A 99 -5.81 16.80 15.02
CA CYS A 99 -7.13 16.18 14.87
C CYS A 99 -7.29 15.42 13.56
N TYR A 100 -6.65 15.87 12.47
CA TYR A 100 -6.61 15.11 11.22
C TYR A 100 -5.87 13.79 11.41
N THR A 101 -4.69 13.84 12.03
CA THR A 101 -3.85 12.67 12.28
C THR A 101 -4.54 11.63 13.17
N ASP A 102 -5.35 12.07 14.12
CA ASP A 102 -6.15 11.19 14.97
C ASP A 102 -7.24 10.41 14.21
N THR A 103 -7.69 10.90 13.06
CA THR A 103 -8.63 10.17 12.20
C THR A 103 -7.97 9.10 11.35
N LEU A 104 -6.64 9.09 11.24
CA LEU A 104 -5.90 8.16 10.41
C LEU A 104 -5.80 6.77 11.05
N GLU A 105 -5.76 5.72 10.22
CA GLU A 105 -5.56 4.35 10.69
C GLU A 105 -4.15 4.21 11.30
N LYS A 106 -4.05 3.54 12.44
CA LYS A 106 -2.79 3.35 13.17
C LYS A 106 -2.12 2.06 12.74
N CYS A 107 -0.81 2.13 12.54
CA CYS A 107 -0.01 0.95 12.22
C CYS A 107 -0.05 -0.05 13.37
N ASN A 108 -0.38 -1.31 13.07
CA ASN A 108 -0.48 -2.35 14.08
C ASN A 108 0.87 -2.71 14.74
N THR A 109 2.01 -2.39 14.11
CA THR A 109 3.34 -2.66 14.68
C THR A 109 3.83 -1.54 15.60
N CYS A 110 3.81 -0.28 15.16
CA CYS A 110 4.38 0.84 15.92
C CYS A 110 3.33 1.70 16.66
N GLY A 111 2.04 1.49 16.40
CA GLY A 111 0.94 2.27 16.98
C GLY A 111 0.81 3.70 16.45
N GLN A 112 1.71 4.13 15.56
CA GLN A 112 1.67 5.47 14.98
C GLN A 112 0.68 5.55 13.80
N PRO A 113 0.03 6.71 13.61
CA PRO A 113 -0.88 6.97 12.48
C PRO A 113 -0.11 6.88 11.15
N ILE A 114 -0.74 6.27 10.15
CA ILE A 114 -0.15 6.10 8.82
C ILE A 114 -0.48 7.33 7.97
N THR A 115 0.49 8.22 7.77
CA THR A 115 0.31 9.50 7.05
C THR A 115 0.61 9.42 5.55
N ASP A 116 1.32 8.39 5.12
CA ASP A 116 1.78 8.22 3.74
C ASP A 116 1.24 6.90 3.17
N ARG A 117 2.10 5.98 2.70
CA ARG A 117 1.65 4.72 2.13
C ARG A 117 1.18 3.75 3.22
N MET A 118 -0.04 3.24 3.06
CA MET A 118 -0.60 2.17 3.86
C MET A 118 -0.43 0.82 3.17
N LEU A 119 0.03 -0.19 3.91
CA LEU A 119 -0.01 -1.59 3.50
C LEU A 119 -1.07 -2.33 4.32
N ARG A 120 -2.00 -3.02 3.65
CA ARG A 120 -3.02 -3.84 4.31
C ARG A 120 -2.67 -5.31 4.19
N ALA A 121 -2.47 -5.97 5.32
CA ALA A 121 -2.18 -7.40 5.42
C ALA A 121 -2.93 -7.99 6.61
N THR A 122 -3.41 -9.23 6.49
CA THR A 122 -4.15 -9.92 7.57
C THR A 122 -5.29 -9.08 8.16
N GLY A 123 -5.97 -8.27 7.33
CA GLY A 123 -7.04 -7.36 7.78
C GLY A 123 -6.59 -6.12 8.57
N LYS A 124 -5.29 -5.91 8.78
CA LYS A 124 -4.71 -4.81 9.56
C LYS A 124 -3.86 -3.88 8.69
N ALA A 125 -3.69 -2.63 9.12
CA ALA A 125 -2.82 -1.67 8.46
C ALA A 125 -1.42 -1.58 9.08
N TYR A 126 -0.45 -1.38 8.20
CA TYR A 126 0.97 -1.28 8.54
C TYR A 126 1.63 -0.20 7.69
N HIS A 127 2.69 0.41 8.24
CA HIS A 127 3.69 1.05 7.37
C HIS A 127 4.42 -0.03 6.58
N PRO A 128 4.83 0.23 5.32
CA PRO A 128 5.63 -0.72 4.53
C PRO A 128 6.89 -1.19 5.27
N GLN A 129 7.56 -0.29 6.01
CA GLN A 129 8.76 -0.61 6.79
C GLN A 129 8.45 -1.33 8.11
N CYS A 130 7.22 -1.24 8.59
CA CYS A 130 6.76 -1.92 9.81
C CYS A 130 6.23 -3.33 9.53
N PHE A 131 5.94 -3.66 8.27
CA PHE A 131 5.50 -4.98 7.87
C PHE A 131 6.71 -5.89 7.60
N THR A 132 7.29 -6.38 8.70
CA THR A 132 8.53 -7.16 8.72
C THR A 132 8.34 -8.48 9.45
N CYS A 133 9.23 -9.44 9.21
CA CYS A 133 9.22 -10.71 9.95
C CYS A 133 9.50 -10.48 11.43
N VAL A 134 8.69 -11.06 12.32
CA VAL A 134 8.89 -10.93 13.77
C VAL A 134 10.17 -11.58 14.32
N VAL A 135 10.86 -12.40 13.51
CA VAL A 135 12.09 -13.11 13.90
C VAL A 135 13.33 -12.38 13.38
N CYS A 136 13.44 -12.19 12.06
CA CYS A 136 14.62 -11.57 11.44
C CYS A 136 14.45 -10.08 11.06
N ALA A 137 13.27 -9.50 11.25
CA ALA A 137 12.93 -8.12 10.88
C ALA A 137 13.10 -7.79 9.38
N CYS A 138 13.19 -8.79 8.49
CA CYS A 138 13.23 -8.52 7.05
C CYS A 138 11.91 -7.94 6.54
N PRO A 139 11.91 -7.02 5.56
CA PRO A 139 10.69 -6.53 4.93
C PRO A 139 9.93 -7.66 4.24
N LEU A 140 8.61 -7.71 4.45
CA LEU A 140 7.75 -8.74 3.85
C LEU A 140 6.94 -8.21 2.66
N GLU A 141 7.02 -6.91 2.38
CA GLU A 141 6.36 -6.31 1.22
C GLU A 141 6.83 -6.96 -0.09
N GLY A 142 5.86 -7.39 -0.92
CA GLY A 142 6.15 -8.01 -2.21
C GLY A 142 6.72 -9.43 -2.13
N THR A 143 6.83 -10.01 -0.93
CA THR A 143 7.32 -11.37 -0.72
C THR A 143 6.23 -12.26 -0.12
N SER A 144 6.35 -13.57 -0.32
CA SER A 144 5.50 -14.54 0.36
C SER A 144 5.82 -14.57 1.85
N PHE A 145 4.78 -14.60 2.68
CA PHE A 145 4.87 -14.66 4.13
C PHE A 145 3.81 -15.59 4.71
N ILE A 146 4.01 -16.00 5.95
CA ILE A 146 3.08 -16.86 6.69
C ILE A 146 2.74 -16.17 8.01
N VAL A 147 1.50 -16.32 8.46
CA VAL A 147 1.06 -15.78 9.76
C VAL A 147 0.81 -16.91 10.74
N ASP A 148 1.23 -16.73 11.99
CA ASP A 148 0.97 -17.68 13.05
C ASP A 148 -0.46 -17.55 13.61
N GLN A 149 -0.80 -18.38 14.61
CA GLN A 149 -2.10 -18.35 15.29
C GLN A 149 -2.40 -17.01 15.99
N ALA A 150 -1.38 -16.19 16.27
CA ALA A 150 -1.50 -14.87 16.87
C ALA A 150 -1.51 -13.74 15.82
N ASN A 151 -1.67 -14.05 14.53
CA ASN A 151 -1.60 -13.10 13.41
C ASN A 151 -0.26 -12.35 13.33
N ARG A 152 0.83 -12.97 13.76
CA ARG A 152 2.18 -12.38 13.64
C ARG A 152 2.82 -12.82 12.33
N PRO A 153 3.32 -11.89 11.50
CA PRO A 153 3.88 -12.22 10.20
C PRO A 153 5.32 -12.76 10.32
N HIS A 154 5.58 -13.86 9.63
CA HIS A 154 6.88 -14.52 9.55
C HIS A 154 7.28 -14.64 8.07
N CYS A 155 8.58 -14.47 7.78
CA CYS A 155 9.07 -14.88 6.47
C CYS A 155 8.99 -16.41 6.36
N VAL A 156 8.82 -16.92 5.14
CA VAL A 156 8.73 -18.38 4.90
C VAL A 156 9.91 -19.15 5.50
N PRO A 157 11.18 -18.71 5.38
CA PRO A 157 12.31 -19.40 5.99
C PRO A 157 12.23 -19.53 7.51
N ASP A 158 11.96 -18.43 8.23
CA ASP A 158 11.92 -18.46 9.70
C ASP A 158 10.71 -19.24 10.21
N TYR A 159 9.56 -19.10 9.55
CA TYR A 159 8.37 -19.88 9.89
C TYR A 159 8.67 -21.38 9.77
N HIS A 160 9.20 -21.83 8.63
CA HIS A 160 9.51 -23.24 8.48
C HIS A 160 10.65 -23.70 9.41
N LYS A 161 11.66 -22.88 9.69
CA LYS A 161 12.72 -23.25 10.64
C LYS A 161 12.15 -23.57 12.04
N GLN A 162 11.08 -22.87 12.43
CA GLN A 162 10.44 -23.05 13.72
C GLN A 162 9.38 -24.16 13.73
N TYR A 163 8.62 -24.31 12.65
CA TYR A 163 7.42 -25.16 12.62
C TYR A 163 7.47 -26.33 11.64
N ALA A 164 8.51 -26.44 10.79
CA ALA A 164 8.62 -27.56 9.85
C ALA A 164 8.87 -28.88 10.59
N PRO A 165 8.29 -29.99 10.10
CA PRO A 165 8.56 -31.31 10.64
C PRO A 165 10.06 -31.62 10.53
N ARG A 166 10.64 -32.14 11.61
CA ARG A 166 12.05 -32.52 11.65
C ARG A 166 12.23 -33.96 11.24
N CYS A 167 13.29 -34.23 10.50
CA CYS A 167 13.68 -35.59 10.19
C CYS A 167 14.20 -36.28 11.45
N CYS A 168 13.70 -37.47 11.76
CA CYS A 168 14.14 -38.20 12.96
C CYS A 168 15.59 -38.74 12.87
N VAL A 169 16.19 -38.78 11.68
CA VAL A 169 17.56 -39.27 11.47
C VAL A 169 18.58 -38.15 11.62
N CYS A 170 18.38 -37.01 10.94
CA CYS A 170 19.35 -35.91 10.95
C CYS A 170 18.94 -34.71 11.81
N ALA A 171 17.74 -34.73 12.42
CA ALA A 171 17.15 -33.65 13.20
C ALA A 171 16.90 -32.31 12.46
N GLU A 172 17.29 -32.21 11.19
CA GLU A 172 17.07 -31.03 10.36
C GLU A 172 15.61 -30.89 9.90
N PRO A 173 15.10 -29.66 9.73
CA PRO A 173 13.77 -29.40 9.20
C PRO A 173 13.63 -29.95 7.77
N ILE A 174 12.47 -30.51 7.46
CA ILE A 174 12.13 -30.98 6.12
C ILE A 174 11.48 -29.81 5.39
N MET A 175 12.29 -29.13 4.57
CA MET A 175 11.94 -27.94 3.81
C MET A 175 11.65 -28.30 2.35
N PRO A 176 10.83 -27.51 1.63
CA PRO A 176 10.72 -27.63 0.19
C PRO A 176 12.03 -27.20 -0.48
N GLU A 177 12.31 -27.75 -1.66
CA GLU A 177 13.46 -27.33 -2.46
C GLU A 177 13.28 -25.91 -2.99
N PRO A 178 14.36 -25.12 -3.20
CA PRO A 178 14.27 -23.77 -3.74
C PRO A 178 13.51 -23.77 -5.07
N GLY A 179 12.39 -23.04 -5.13
CA GLY A 179 11.53 -22.96 -6.32
C GLY A 179 10.38 -23.98 -6.37
N ARG A 180 10.25 -24.86 -5.35
CA ARG A 180 9.08 -25.73 -5.17
C ARG A 180 8.22 -25.24 -4.01
N GLU A 181 6.92 -25.21 -4.21
CA GLU A 181 5.95 -24.83 -3.16
C GLU A 181 5.58 -26.01 -2.24
N GLU A 182 5.91 -27.23 -2.66
CA GLU A 182 5.47 -28.46 -2.00
C GLU A 182 6.63 -29.15 -1.30
N THR A 183 6.41 -29.55 -0.05
CA THR A 183 7.41 -30.24 0.77
C THR A 183 7.16 -31.74 0.75
N VAL A 184 8.08 -32.51 0.17
CA VAL A 184 7.97 -33.98 0.14
C VAL A 184 8.66 -34.58 1.36
N ARG A 185 7.95 -35.44 2.10
CA ARG A 185 8.48 -36.18 3.25
C ARG A 185 7.94 -37.60 3.30
N VAL A 186 8.74 -38.53 3.83
CA VAL A 186 8.25 -39.87 4.15
C VAL A 186 7.71 -39.84 5.58
N VAL A 187 6.52 -40.38 5.78
CA VAL A 187 5.94 -40.59 7.10
C VAL A 187 5.89 -42.09 7.36
N ALA A 188 6.57 -42.54 8.41
CA ALA A 188 6.58 -43.95 8.82
C ALA A 188 6.69 -44.01 10.35
N LEU A 189 5.91 -44.88 11.00
CA LEU A 189 5.90 -45.00 12.48
C LEU A 189 5.70 -43.68 13.22
N ASP A 190 4.79 -42.82 12.72
CA ASP A 190 4.55 -41.46 13.23
C ASP A 190 5.80 -40.55 13.23
N LYS A 191 6.89 -40.97 12.56
CA LYS A 191 8.12 -40.20 12.37
C LYS A 191 8.17 -39.63 10.95
N ASN A 192 8.87 -38.51 10.83
CA ASN A 192 9.09 -37.83 9.55
C ASN A 192 10.52 -38.06 9.08
N PHE A 193 10.70 -38.23 7.78
CA PHE A 193 12.01 -38.45 7.17
C PHE A 193 12.16 -37.63 5.89
N HIS A 194 13.36 -37.10 5.64
CA HIS A 194 13.73 -36.73 4.27
C HIS A 194 13.77 -37.99 3.42
N MET A 195 13.48 -37.89 2.11
CA MET A 195 13.63 -38.99 1.16
C MET A 195 15.00 -39.66 1.26
N LYS A 196 16.06 -38.85 1.35
CA LYS A 196 17.45 -39.33 1.47
C LYS A 196 17.76 -40.00 2.82
N CYS A 197 17.00 -39.71 3.86
CA CYS A 197 17.21 -40.23 5.21
C CYS A 197 16.36 -41.47 5.51
N TYR A 198 15.39 -41.79 4.65
CA TYR A 198 14.58 -42.99 4.78
C TYR A 198 15.36 -44.22 4.31
N ARG A 199 16.19 -44.75 5.22
CA ARG A 199 17.14 -45.83 4.99
C ARG A 199 17.13 -46.80 6.17
N CYS A 200 17.48 -48.05 5.92
CA CYS A 200 17.65 -49.07 6.95
C CYS A 200 18.71 -48.63 7.95
N GLU A 201 18.38 -48.66 9.24
CA GLU A 201 19.30 -48.24 10.31
C GLU A 201 20.55 -49.14 10.40
N ASP A 202 20.43 -50.42 10.09
CA ASP A 202 21.54 -51.38 10.24
C ASP A 202 22.50 -51.41 9.04
N CYS A 203 21.98 -51.28 7.81
CA CYS A 203 22.80 -51.42 6.60
C CYS A 203 22.82 -50.19 5.69
N GLY A 204 22.08 -49.13 6.02
CA GLY A 204 22.03 -47.88 5.24
C GLY A 204 21.34 -48.00 3.87
N LYS A 205 20.74 -49.14 3.54
CA LYS A 205 19.99 -49.34 2.29
C LYS A 205 18.79 -48.40 2.25
N ALA A 206 18.60 -47.68 1.14
CA ALA A 206 17.41 -46.88 0.91
C ALA A 206 16.15 -47.76 0.92
N LEU A 207 15.15 -47.31 1.67
CA LEU A 207 13.88 -48.03 1.82
C LEU A 207 12.87 -47.46 0.83
N SER A 208 12.08 -48.33 0.21
CA SER A 208 10.94 -47.94 -0.62
C SER A 208 9.82 -47.41 0.26
N ILE A 209 9.12 -46.38 -0.22
CA ILE A 209 7.86 -45.93 0.38
C ILE A 209 6.72 -46.91 0.10
N GLU A 210 6.89 -47.80 -0.87
CA GLU A 210 5.94 -48.84 -1.23
C GLU A 210 6.12 -50.09 -0.36
N ALA A 211 5.04 -50.84 -0.16
CA ALA A 211 5.04 -52.07 0.64
C ALA A 211 5.60 -53.27 -0.17
N ASP A 212 6.79 -53.11 -0.73
CA ASP A 212 7.50 -54.12 -1.52
C ASP A 212 8.68 -54.76 -0.73
N ASP A 213 9.43 -55.66 -1.38
CA ASP A 213 10.60 -56.32 -0.78
C ASP A 213 11.74 -55.36 -0.37
N ASN A 214 11.75 -54.14 -0.92
CA ASN A 214 12.66 -53.05 -0.58
C ASN A 214 12.05 -52.04 0.38
N GLY A 215 10.80 -52.25 0.81
CA GLY A 215 10.09 -51.42 1.77
C GLY A 215 10.67 -51.48 3.18
N CYS A 216 10.05 -50.71 4.07
CA CYS A 216 10.39 -50.67 5.50
C CYS A 216 9.67 -51.77 6.27
N PHE A 217 10.43 -52.48 7.09
CA PHE A 217 9.97 -53.51 8.01
C PHE A 217 10.27 -53.04 9.44
N PRO A 218 9.31 -52.39 10.12
CA PRO A 218 9.55 -51.80 11.42
C PRO A 218 9.67 -52.86 12.53
N LEU A 219 10.62 -52.69 13.45
CA LEU A 219 10.81 -53.56 14.62
C LEU A 219 11.28 -52.72 15.82
N ASP A 220 10.57 -52.78 16.95
CA ASP A 220 10.89 -52.01 18.18
C ASP A 220 11.14 -50.51 17.96
N GLY A 221 10.41 -49.90 17.01
CA GLY A 221 10.56 -48.48 16.67
C GLY A 221 11.72 -48.14 15.73
N HIS A 222 12.46 -49.14 15.25
CA HIS A 222 13.50 -49.01 14.22
C HIS A 222 12.96 -49.26 12.82
N VAL A 223 13.49 -48.54 11.83
CA VAL A 223 13.19 -48.71 10.40
C VAL A 223 14.26 -49.59 9.74
N LEU A 224 13.87 -50.80 9.33
CA LEU A 224 14.78 -51.81 8.83
C LEU A 224 14.38 -52.28 7.44
N CYS A 225 15.35 -52.76 6.65
CA CYS A 225 15.03 -53.53 5.45
C CYS A 225 14.68 -54.97 5.85
N ARG A 226 13.99 -55.69 4.96
CA ARG A 226 13.55 -57.09 5.22
C ARG A 226 14.65 -57.98 5.80
N LYS A 227 15.88 -57.90 5.26
CA LYS A 227 17.02 -58.73 5.70
C LYS A 227 17.43 -58.41 7.14
N CYS A 228 17.57 -57.13 7.48
CA CYS A 228 17.96 -56.69 8.82
C CYS A 228 16.84 -56.93 9.85
N HIS A 229 15.58 -56.73 9.45
CA HIS A 229 14.42 -57.09 10.27
C HIS A 229 14.44 -58.58 10.64
N THR A 230 14.55 -59.47 9.64
CA THR A 230 14.58 -60.92 9.90
C THR A 230 15.76 -61.33 10.75
N ALA A 231 16.93 -60.70 10.57
CA ALA A 231 18.10 -60.94 11.41
C ALA A 231 17.85 -60.54 12.87
N ARG A 232 17.28 -59.35 13.12
CA ARG A 232 16.97 -58.88 14.48
C ARG A 232 15.85 -59.67 15.14
N ALA A 233 14.83 -60.09 14.40
CA ALA A 233 13.68 -60.83 14.94
C ALA A 233 13.99 -62.29 15.31
N GLN A 234 15.17 -62.81 14.93
CA GLN A 234 15.64 -64.15 15.26
C GLN A 234 16.64 -64.19 16.44
N THR A 235 16.99 -63.02 16.98
CA THR A 235 17.81 -62.82 18.19
C THR A 235 16.92 -62.51 19.38
#